data_AF-A0A1S1FAF6-F1
#
_entry.id   AF-A0A1S1FAF6-F1
#
_cell.length_a   1.000
_cell.length_b   1.000
_cell.length_c   1.000
_cell.angle_alpha   90.00
_cell.angle_beta   90.00
_cell.angle_gamma   90.00
#
_symmetry.space_group_name_H-M   'P 1'
#
loop_
_entity.id
_entity.type
_entity.pdbx_description
1 polymer ?
#
loop_
_entity_poly.entity_id
_entity_poly.type
_entity_poly.pdbx_seq_one_letter_code
_entity_poly.pdbx_strand_id
1 'polypeptide(L)'
;MIKNLDVKEEITYAISRYDYAHAYKLAQRLNGADSNLVELLYIMAERRELNIRPAMEYQLKIRNDFQLFCHDSEEDEQLANYLYDLEAKLKNEQVIDFIRAVSPAIYRIFMRLIKQEIPDIESYIHNSREASYDRWNFEKMKNTDHPILSTFHAESPVHSSSLASLILLLDLPEQVKIMVKELRKLEKSVRNPLAHLIKHFDEEELHSTTGFSSQFFMEILILLAKATGITYDEEQFYFDRVNQVIKILIN
;
A
#
# COMPACT_ATOMS: atom_id res chain seq x y z
N MET A 1 20.95 30.75 -17.31
CA MET A 1 21.28 30.52 -15.88
C MET A 1 20.08 30.73 -14.98
N ILE A 2 19.43 31.91 -14.96
CA ILE A 2 18.24 32.19 -14.11
C ILE A 2 17.10 31.17 -14.31
N LYS A 3 16.78 30.82 -15.56
CA LYS A 3 15.72 29.83 -15.89
C LYS A 3 15.98 28.42 -15.35
N ASN A 4 17.25 28.00 -15.20
CA ASN A 4 17.55 26.67 -14.68
C ASN A 4 17.43 26.63 -13.15
N LEU A 5 17.78 27.72 -12.45
CA LEU A 5 17.65 27.81 -11.00
C LEU A 5 16.19 27.68 -10.56
N ASP A 6 15.31 28.40 -11.23
CA ASP A 6 13.86 28.38 -11.02
C ASP A 6 13.29 26.95 -11.18
N VAL A 7 13.67 26.24 -12.25
CA VAL A 7 13.22 24.86 -12.49
C VAL A 7 13.78 23.88 -11.43
N LYS A 8 15.01 24.06 -10.95
CA LYS A 8 15.59 23.21 -9.88
C LYS A 8 14.82 23.38 -8.55
N GLU A 9 14.45 24.62 -8.21
CA GLU A 9 13.62 24.93 -7.04
C GLU A 9 12.21 24.33 -7.19
N GLU A 10 11.61 24.44 -8.38
CA GLU A 10 10.29 23.89 -8.69
C GLU A 10 10.27 22.35 -8.60
N ILE A 11 11.31 21.67 -9.08
CA ILE A 11 11.48 20.22 -8.87
C ILE A 11 11.58 19.89 -7.38
N THR A 12 12.36 20.67 -6.62
CA THR A 12 12.53 20.47 -5.17
C THR A 12 11.20 20.62 -4.41
N TYR A 13 10.36 21.57 -4.83
CA TYR A 13 9.01 21.74 -4.30
C TYR A 13 8.11 20.56 -4.67
N ALA A 14 8.10 20.14 -5.94
CA ALA A 14 7.29 19.02 -6.42
C ALA A 14 7.58 17.72 -5.66
N ILE A 15 8.86 17.36 -5.48
CA ILE A 15 9.24 16.15 -4.73
C ILE A 15 8.92 16.24 -3.25
N SER A 16 8.89 17.45 -2.65
CA SER A 16 8.47 17.64 -1.24
C SER A 16 6.99 17.30 -1.00
N ARG A 17 6.19 17.29 -2.07
CA ARG A 17 4.79 16.83 -2.11
C ARG A 17 4.66 15.46 -2.78
N TYR A 18 5.78 14.77 -3.00
CA TYR A 18 5.86 13.47 -3.66
C TYR A 18 5.28 13.46 -5.10
N ASP A 19 5.16 14.62 -5.76
CA ASP A 19 4.66 14.75 -7.13
C ASP A 19 5.79 14.50 -8.14
N TYR A 20 6.17 13.23 -8.24
CA TYR A 20 7.25 12.79 -9.13
C TYR A 20 6.90 12.92 -10.60
N ALA A 21 5.61 12.84 -10.97
CA ALA A 21 5.17 13.02 -12.35
C ALA A 21 5.39 14.46 -12.83
N HIS A 22 5.10 15.44 -11.98
CA HIS A 22 5.41 16.84 -12.29
C HIS A 22 6.91 17.10 -12.29
N ALA A 23 7.64 16.63 -11.27
CA ALA A 23 9.09 16.74 -11.18
C ALA A 23 9.81 16.14 -12.40
N TYR A 24 9.36 14.98 -12.90
CA TYR A 24 9.90 14.34 -14.10
C TYR A 24 9.74 15.22 -15.34
N LYS A 25 8.55 15.80 -15.56
CA LYS A 25 8.29 16.72 -16.69
C LYS A 25 9.16 17.98 -16.63
N LEU A 26 9.45 18.47 -15.43
CA LEU A 26 10.35 19.61 -15.23
C LEU A 26 11.80 19.23 -15.54
N ALA A 27 12.26 18.07 -15.06
CA ALA A 27 13.62 17.58 -15.31
C ALA A 27 13.92 17.39 -16.80
N GLN A 28 12.95 16.91 -17.59
CA GLN A 28 13.08 16.79 -19.05
C GLN A 28 13.28 18.14 -19.77
N ARG A 29 12.92 19.26 -19.13
CA ARG A 29 13.09 20.62 -19.69
C ARG A 29 14.42 21.27 -19.30
N LEU A 30 15.17 20.68 -18.38
CA LEU A 30 16.48 21.18 -17.96
C LEU A 30 17.51 20.88 -19.05
N ASN A 31 18.14 21.93 -19.58
CA ASN A 31 19.28 21.77 -20.48
C ASN A 31 20.47 21.16 -19.71
N GLY A 32 20.92 19.98 -20.13
CA GLY A 32 22.04 19.27 -19.50
C GLY A 32 21.69 18.60 -18.18
N ALA A 33 20.43 18.19 -18.00
CA ALA A 33 20.04 17.37 -16.84
C ALA A 33 20.88 16.08 -16.76
N ASP A 34 21.26 15.68 -15.54
CA ASP A 34 21.85 14.38 -15.29
C ASP A 34 20.87 13.27 -15.74
N SER A 35 21.33 12.29 -16.52
CA SER A 35 20.48 11.20 -16.98
C SER A 35 19.91 10.39 -15.81
N ASN A 36 20.68 10.20 -14.74
CA ASN A 36 20.24 9.49 -13.54
C ASN A 36 19.12 10.25 -12.82
N LEU A 37 19.13 11.59 -12.85
CA LEU A 37 18.04 12.40 -12.29
C LEU A 37 16.73 12.14 -13.03
N VAL A 38 16.79 12.21 -14.37
CA VAL A 38 15.61 12.03 -15.23
C VAL A 38 15.05 10.62 -15.09
N GLU A 39 15.92 9.61 -15.07
CA GLU A 39 15.56 8.19 -14.94
C GLU A 39 15.02 7.86 -13.55
N LEU A 40 15.62 8.37 -12.48
CA LEU A 40 15.09 8.20 -11.12
C LEU A 40 13.70 8.83 -10.98
N LEU A 41 13.51 10.06 -11.47
CA LEU A 41 12.20 10.72 -11.43
C LEU A 41 11.14 9.97 -12.22
N TYR A 42 11.51 9.37 -13.36
CA TYR A 42 10.63 8.49 -14.11
C TYR A 42 10.21 7.27 -13.29
N ILE A 43 11.17 6.53 -12.72
CA ILE A 43 10.88 5.35 -11.89
C ILE A 43 9.97 5.71 -10.71
N MET A 44 10.21 6.85 -10.07
CA MET A 44 9.38 7.29 -8.95
C MET A 44 7.97 7.71 -9.36
N ALA A 45 7.81 8.30 -10.54
CA ALA A 45 6.48 8.57 -11.11
C ALA A 45 5.73 7.26 -11.35
N GLU A 46 6.37 6.25 -11.94
CA GLU A 46 5.78 4.93 -12.18
C GLU A 46 5.41 4.21 -10.87
N ARG A 47 6.26 4.30 -9.84
CA ARG A 47 5.95 3.75 -8.50
C ARG A 47 4.70 4.38 -7.87
N ARG A 48 4.47 5.69 -8.05
CA ARG A 48 3.23 6.36 -7.60
C ARG A 48 1.99 5.89 -8.38
N GLU A 49 2.17 5.43 -9.61
CA GLU A 49 1.14 4.78 -10.42
C GLU A 49 1.05 3.25 -10.18
N LEU A 50 1.70 2.76 -9.10
CA LEU A 50 1.76 1.36 -8.70
C LEU A 50 2.47 0.44 -9.69
N ASN A 51 3.18 1.01 -10.67
CA ASN A 51 4.02 0.27 -11.60
C ASN A 51 5.45 0.14 -11.02
N ILE A 52 5.72 -1.01 -10.43
CA ILE A 52 7.03 -1.31 -9.81
C ILE A 52 8.07 -1.84 -10.80
N ARG A 53 7.67 -2.23 -12.03
CA ARG A 53 8.56 -2.89 -12.99
C ARG A 53 9.78 -2.05 -13.34
N PRO A 54 9.65 -0.72 -13.60
CA PRO A 54 10.83 0.11 -13.84
C PRO A 54 11.81 0.08 -12.66
N ALA A 55 11.34 0.05 -11.42
CA ALA A 55 12.23 -0.03 -10.26
C ALA A 55 12.99 -1.36 -10.19
N MET A 56 12.35 -2.47 -10.56
CA MET A 56 12.92 -3.81 -10.49
C MET A 56 13.84 -4.15 -11.68
N GLU A 57 13.54 -3.63 -12.86
CA GLU A 57 14.29 -3.92 -14.10
C GLU A 57 15.50 -2.99 -14.27
N TYR A 58 15.41 -1.75 -13.80
CA TYR A 58 16.47 -0.76 -13.98
C TYR A 58 17.60 -0.98 -12.99
N GLN A 59 18.80 -1.22 -13.50
CA GLN A 59 20.03 -1.26 -12.71
C GLN A 59 20.64 0.14 -12.58
N LEU A 60 19.91 1.09 -12.00
CA LEU A 60 20.45 2.41 -11.70
C LEU A 60 21.55 2.28 -10.64
N LYS A 61 22.79 2.57 -11.03
CA LYS A 61 23.91 2.74 -10.09
C LYS A 61 23.87 4.14 -9.49
N ILE A 62 22.99 4.33 -8.52
CA ILE A 62 22.90 5.58 -7.77
C ILE A 62 23.97 5.58 -6.67
N ARG A 63 24.58 6.74 -6.39
CA ARG A 63 25.50 6.88 -5.25
C ARG A 63 24.80 6.53 -3.92
N ASN A 64 25.53 5.92 -2.99
CA ASN A 64 25.13 5.61 -1.60
C ASN A 64 24.24 4.37 -1.39
N ASP A 65 24.59 3.21 -1.96
CA ASP A 65 23.96 1.90 -1.65
C ASP A 65 22.42 1.91 -1.65
N PHE A 66 21.81 2.85 -2.38
CA PHE A 66 20.38 3.08 -2.34
C PHE A 66 19.67 2.07 -3.23
N GLN A 67 18.79 1.27 -2.64
CA GLN A 67 18.00 0.27 -3.35
C GLN A 67 16.67 0.88 -3.81
N LEU A 68 16.30 0.65 -5.07
CA LEU A 68 15.05 1.14 -5.68
C LEU A 68 13.80 0.34 -5.26
N PHE A 69 14.01 -0.83 -4.67
CA PHE A 69 12.99 -1.76 -4.23
C PHE A 69 13.52 -2.54 -3.02
N CYS A 70 12.61 -3.07 -2.21
CA CYS A 70 12.94 -3.78 -0.97
C CYS A 70 12.83 -5.30 -1.12
N HIS A 71 12.11 -5.79 -2.14
CA HIS A 71 11.84 -7.21 -2.34
C HIS A 71 12.08 -7.65 -3.78
N ASP A 72 12.71 -8.82 -3.95
CA ASP A 72 12.85 -9.48 -5.26
C ASP A 72 11.51 -10.05 -5.77
N SER A 73 10.58 -10.33 -4.86
CA SER A 73 9.22 -10.81 -5.19
C SER A 73 8.35 -9.64 -5.65
N GLU A 74 7.82 -9.73 -6.87
CA GLU A 74 6.90 -8.72 -7.44
C GLU A 74 5.66 -8.52 -6.55
N GLU A 75 5.12 -9.59 -5.96
CA GLU A 75 3.95 -9.50 -5.07
C GLU A 75 4.27 -8.73 -3.78
N ASP A 76 5.40 -9.03 -3.14
CA ASP A 76 5.82 -8.40 -1.90
C ASP A 76 6.18 -6.93 -2.14
N GLU A 77 6.94 -6.66 -3.20
CA GLU A 77 7.33 -5.30 -3.59
C GLU A 77 6.11 -4.45 -3.96
N GLN A 78 5.11 -5.05 -4.61
CA GLN A 78 3.89 -4.32 -4.95
C GLN A 78 3.11 -3.92 -3.70
N LEU A 79 3.04 -4.79 -2.68
CA LEU A 79 2.40 -4.44 -1.41
C LEU A 79 3.21 -3.38 -0.66
N ALA A 80 4.54 -3.50 -0.59
CA ALA A 80 5.41 -2.51 0.02
C ALA A 80 5.28 -1.13 -0.66
N ASN A 81 5.34 -1.10 -2.00
CA ASN A 81 5.12 0.12 -2.79
C ASN A 81 3.74 0.74 -2.54
N TYR A 82 2.69 -0.09 -2.44
CA TYR A 82 1.34 0.40 -2.14
C TYR A 82 1.25 1.06 -0.76
N LEU A 83 1.93 0.50 0.25
CA LEU A 83 2.00 1.11 1.58
C LEU A 83 2.75 2.46 1.53
N TYR A 84 3.87 2.55 0.81
CA TYR A 84 4.56 3.84 0.62
C TYR A 84 3.66 4.88 -0.06
N ASP A 85 2.87 4.49 -1.06
CA ASP A 85 1.92 5.37 -1.73
C ASP A 85 0.72 5.76 -0.84
N LEU A 86 0.29 4.91 0.10
CA LEU A 86 -0.69 5.27 1.12
C LEU A 86 -0.14 6.29 2.12
N GLU A 87 1.07 6.09 2.63
CA GLU A 87 1.70 7.04 3.55
C GLU A 87 1.98 8.39 2.87
N ALA A 88 2.37 8.39 1.59
CA ALA A 88 2.54 9.62 0.81
C ALA A 88 1.24 10.45 0.73
N LYS A 89 0.07 9.81 0.63
CA LYS A 89 -1.23 10.52 0.69
C LYS A 89 -1.46 11.17 2.04
N LEU A 90 -1.14 10.46 3.14
CA LEU A 90 -1.27 11.00 4.49
C LEU A 90 -0.35 12.19 4.75
N LYS A 91 0.93 12.07 4.36
CA LYS A 91 1.90 13.17 4.48
C LYS A 91 1.51 14.40 3.63
N ASN A 92 0.70 14.21 2.60
CA ASN A 92 0.12 15.29 1.80
C ASN A 92 -1.24 15.80 2.31
N GLU A 93 -1.70 15.33 3.48
CA GLU A 93 -2.99 15.65 4.11
C GLU A 93 -4.21 15.19 3.28
N GLN A 94 -4.03 14.19 2.43
CA GLN A 94 -5.07 13.63 1.55
C GLN A 94 -5.83 12.49 2.24
N VAL A 95 -6.43 12.76 3.40
CA VAL A 95 -7.11 11.76 4.24
C VAL A 95 -8.19 11.00 3.48
N ILE A 96 -9.01 11.70 2.68
CA ILE A 96 -10.08 11.07 1.89
C ILE A 96 -9.52 10.03 0.92
N ASP A 97 -8.45 10.37 0.20
CA ASP A 97 -7.85 9.49 -0.80
C ASP A 97 -7.13 8.31 -0.15
N PHE A 98 -6.48 8.53 1.00
CA PHE A 98 -5.96 7.46 1.84
C PHE A 98 -7.06 6.48 2.22
N ILE A 99 -8.16 6.97 2.82
CA ILE A 99 -9.29 6.14 3.28
C ILE A 99 -9.91 5.36 2.13
N ARG A 100 -10.07 5.95 0.94
CA ARG A 100 -10.62 5.22 -0.22
C ARG A 100 -9.68 4.12 -0.71
N ALA A 101 -8.37 4.34 -0.57
CA ALA A 101 -7.33 3.43 -1.03
C ALA A 101 -6.95 2.32 -0.03
N VAL A 102 -7.46 2.27 1.21
CA VAL A 102 -7.00 1.23 2.15
C VAL A 102 -7.44 -0.20 1.80
N SER A 103 -8.60 -0.38 1.15
CA SER A 103 -9.21 -1.71 0.99
C SER A 103 -8.34 -2.75 0.26
N PRO A 104 -7.64 -2.42 -0.84
CA PRO A 104 -6.71 -3.37 -1.48
C PRO A 104 -5.59 -3.82 -0.54
N ALA A 105 -5.01 -2.91 0.25
CA ALA A 105 -3.97 -3.26 1.23
C ALA A 105 -4.52 -4.19 2.30
N ILE A 106 -5.68 -3.85 2.88
CA ILE A 106 -6.34 -4.67 3.91
C ILE A 106 -6.60 -6.09 3.38
N TYR A 107 -7.16 -6.20 2.17
CA TYR A 107 -7.44 -7.49 1.55
C TYR A 107 -6.17 -8.34 1.39
N ARG A 108 -5.10 -7.77 0.80
CA ARG A 108 -3.84 -8.48 0.57
C ARG A 108 -3.17 -8.90 1.88
N ILE A 109 -3.11 -8.00 2.86
CA ILE A 109 -2.53 -8.29 4.18
C ILE A 109 -3.33 -9.42 4.86
N PHE A 110 -4.66 -9.36 4.85
CA PHE A 110 -5.49 -10.42 5.46
C PHE A 110 -5.29 -11.76 4.76
N MET A 111 -5.22 -11.79 3.43
CA MET A 111 -4.92 -13.00 2.69
C MET A 111 -3.56 -13.59 3.08
N ARG A 112 -2.53 -12.74 3.24
CA ARG A 112 -1.20 -13.17 3.67
C ARG A 112 -1.19 -13.71 5.11
N LEU A 113 -1.91 -13.09 6.04
CA LEU A 113 -2.06 -13.60 7.41
C LEU A 113 -2.69 -15.00 7.42
N ILE A 114 -3.71 -15.22 6.58
CA ILE A 114 -4.33 -16.54 6.47
C ILE A 114 -3.36 -17.56 5.85
N LYS A 115 -2.58 -17.17 4.84
CA LYS A 115 -1.57 -18.03 4.20
C LYS A 115 -0.48 -18.52 5.17
N GLN A 116 -0.22 -17.81 6.27
CA GLN A 116 0.74 -18.28 7.28
C GLN A 116 0.26 -19.55 8.00
N GLU A 117 -1.05 -19.64 8.26
CA GLU A 117 -1.68 -20.79 8.93
C GLU A 117 -2.20 -21.83 7.93
N ILE A 118 -2.65 -21.38 6.76
CA ILE A 118 -3.26 -22.20 5.71
C ILE A 118 -2.59 -21.85 4.36
N PRO A 119 -1.40 -22.40 4.07
CA PRO A 119 -0.63 -22.04 2.88
C PRO A 119 -1.36 -22.26 1.54
N ASP A 120 -2.28 -23.22 1.49
CA ASP A 120 -3.05 -23.58 0.29
C ASP A 120 -4.47 -22.96 0.27
N ILE A 121 -4.72 -21.90 1.06
CA ILE A 121 -6.04 -21.25 1.17
C ILE A 121 -6.65 -20.88 -0.19
N GLU A 122 -5.83 -20.49 -1.17
CA GLU A 122 -6.28 -20.15 -2.52
C GLU A 122 -6.97 -21.32 -3.23
N SER A 123 -6.62 -22.56 -2.87
CA SER A 123 -7.25 -23.75 -3.41
C SER A 123 -8.72 -23.89 -2.99
N TYR A 124 -9.15 -23.15 -1.96
CA TYR A 124 -10.53 -23.07 -1.47
C TYR A 124 -11.26 -21.83 -2.00
N ILE A 125 -10.71 -21.14 -3.00
CA ILE A 125 -11.31 -19.98 -3.64
C ILE A 125 -11.63 -20.33 -5.10
N HIS A 126 -12.88 -20.13 -5.49
CA HIS A 126 -13.29 -20.16 -6.89
C HIS A 126 -13.01 -18.80 -7.51
N ASN A 127 -11.97 -18.75 -8.34
CA ASN A 127 -11.65 -17.57 -9.12
C ASN A 127 -12.68 -17.42 -10.25
N SER A 128 -13.53 -16.40 -10.13
CA SER A 128 -14.50 -16.13 -11.18
C SER A 128 -13.79 -15.48 -12.36
N ARG A 129 -13.84 -16.10 -13.54
CA ARG A 129 -13.14 -15.65 -14.76
C ARG A 129 -13.67 -14.32 -15.37
N GLU A 130 -14.45 -13.54 -14.63
CA GLU A 130 -15.07 -12.29 -15.08
C GLU A 130 -15.03 -11.23 -13.97
N ALA A 131 -15.55 -10.02 -14.22
CA ALA A 131 -15.62 -8.87 -13.30
C ALA A 131 -16.46 -9.10 -12.01
N SER A 132 -16.69 -10.35 -11.63
CA SER A 132 -17.29 -10.73 -10.35
C SER A 132 -16.22 -10.99 -9.29
N TYR A 133 -16.64 -10.95 -8.03
CA TYR A 133 -15.77 -11.27 -6.91
C TYR A 133 -15.49 -12.77 -6.82
N ASP A 134 -14.27 -13.09 -6.39
CA ASP A 134 -13.87 -14.42 -5.93
C ASP A 134 -14.86 -14.96 -4.90
N ARG A 135 -15.07 -16.28 -4.88
CA ARG A 135 -16.02 -16.92 -3.96
C ARG A 135 -15.39 -18.07 -3.19
N TRP A 136 -15.76 -18.23 -1.92
CA TRP A 136 -15.35 -19.39 -1.14
C TRP A 136 -15.93 -20.69 -1.69
N ASN A 137 -15.10 -21.73 -1.75
CA ASN A 137 -15.48 -23.10 -2.03
C ASN A 137 -15.83 -23.84 -0.73
N PHE A 138 -16.99 -23.52 -0.15
CA PHE A 138 -17.42 -24.14 1.12
C PHE A 138 -17.60 -25.65 1.04
N GLU A 139 -17.94 -26.20 -0.14
CA GLU A 139 -18.02 -27.66 -0.32
C GLU A 139 -16.65 -28.31 -0.13
N LYS A 140 -15.60 -27.74 -0.73
CA LYS A 140 -14.23 -28.22 -0.53
C LYS A 140 -13.75 -28.00 0.91
N MET A 141 -14.13 -26.88 1.54
CA MET A 141 -13.79 -26.62 2.94
C MET A 141 -14.42 -27.62 3.91
N LYS A 142 -15.68 -28.01 3.69
CA LYS A 142 -16.36 -29.02 4.54
C LYS A 142 -15.73 -30.40 4.47
N ASN A 143 -15.06 -30.71 3.37
CA ASN A 143 -14.45 -32.01 3.09
C ASN A 143 -12.93 -32.03 3.36
N THR A 144 -12.38 -31.01 4.03
CA THR A 144 -10.97 -31.02 4.50
C THR A 144 -10.88 -31.48 5.96
N ASP A 145 -9.73 -32.02 6.35
CA ASP A 145 -9.41 -32.37 7.73
C ASP A 145 -9.03 -31.14 8.59
N HIS A 146 -8.98 -29.95 7.99
CA HIS A 146 -8.64 -28.72 8.72
C HIS A 146 -9.81 -28.28 9.63
N PRO A 147 -9.66 -28.28 10.97
CA PRO A 147 -10.77 -28.14 11.91
C PRO A 147 -11.53 -26.84 11.73
N ILE A 148 -10.82 -25.72 11.51
CA ILE A 148 -11.46 -24.40 11.34
C ILE A 148 -12.20 -24.30 10.01
N LEU A 149 -11.62 -24.81 8.91
CA LEU A 149 -12.21 -24.67 7.57
C LEU A 149 -13.46 -25.52 7.44
N SER A 150 -13.46 -26.73 8.00
CA SER A 150 -14.61 -27.64 7.95
C SER A 150 -15.90 -27.05 8.54
N THR A 151 -15.76 -26.15 9.51
CA THR A 151 -16.88 -25.48 10.21
C THR A 151 -17.03 -24.01 9.83
N PHE A 152 -16.19 -23.49 8.93
CA PHE A 152 -16.18 -22.08 8.58
C PHE A 152 -17.40 -21.73 7.72
N HIS A 153 -18.12 -20.69 8.16
CA HIS A 153 -19.27 -20.15 7.46
C HIS A 153 -19.17 -18.63 7.39
N ALA A 154 -19.32 -18.09 6.19
CA ALA A 154 -19.32 -16.65 5.91
C ALA A 154 -20.19 -16.36 4.68
N GLU A 155 -20.29 -15.08 4.32
CA GLU A 155 -20.80 -14.68 3.00
C GLU A 155 -19.96 -15.35 1.89
N SER A 156 -20.60 -15.70 0.78
CA SER A 156 -19.95 -16.43 -0.31
C SER A 156 -18.80 -15.65 -0.97
N PRO A 157 -18.92 -14.33 -1.24
CA PRO A 157 -17.81 -13.56 -1.81
C PRO A 157 -16.61 -13.47 -0.84
N VAL A 158 -15.40 -13.60 -1.39
CA VAL A 158 -14.15 -13.39 -0.66
C VAL A 158 -13.90 -11.89 -0.56
N HIS A 159 -14.40 -11.29 0.51
CA HIS A 159 -14.12 -9.91 0.90
C HIS A 159 -13.27 -9.84 2.15
N SER A 160 -12.71 -8.67 2.43
CA SER A 160 -11.98 -8.40 3.68
C SER A 160 -12.82 -8.74 4.93
N SER A 161 -14.16 -8.60 4.87
CA SER A 161 -15.07 -9.08 5.93
C SER A 161 -14.95 -10.58 6.18
N SER A 162 -15.07 -11.39 5.14
CA SER A 162 -15.00 -12.85 5.24
C SER A 162 -13.59 -13.33 5.66
N LEU A 163 -12.54 -12.68 5.14
CA LEU A 163 -11.16 -12.97 5.53
C LEU A 163 -10.91 -12.65 7.00
N ALA A 164 -11.41 -11.51 7.49
CA ALA A 164 -11.32 -11.17 8.90
C ALA A 164 -12.04 -12.20 9.78
N SER A 165 -13.23 -12.64 9.39
CA SER A 165 -13.95 -13.69 10.13
C SER A 165 -13.13 -14.97 10.24
N LEU A 166 -12.42 -15.36 9.18
CA LEU A 166 -11.51 -16.51 9.21
C LEU A 166 -10.31 -16.26 10.14
N ILE A 167 -9.64 -15.12 10.01
CA ILE A 167 -8.50 -14.72 10.84
C ILE A 167 -8.81 -14.80 12.34
N LEU A 168 -10.02 -14.41 12.76
CA LEU A 168 -10.42 -14.46 14.16
C LEU A 168 -10.49 -15.89 14.73
N LEU A 169 -10.72 -16.88 13.87
CA LEU A 169 -10.76 -18.30 14.25
C LEU A 169 -9.39 -18.97 14.24
N LEU A 170 -8.43 -18.43 13.47
CA LEU A 170 -7.06 -18.97 13.36
C LEU A 170 -6.24 -18.77 14.64
N ASP A 171 -5.16 -19.53 14.80
CA ASP A 171 -4.22 -19.41 15.92
C ASP A 171 -3.20 -18.29 15.70
N LEU A 172 -3.70 -17.07 15.54
CA LEU A 172 -2.89 -15.86 15.39
C LEU A 172 -2.81 -15.08 16.71
N PRO A 173 -1.73 -14.32 16.95
CA PRO A 173 -1.59 -13.50 18.16
C PRO A 173 -2.80 -12.59 18.38
N GLU A 174 -3.26 -12.44 19.63
CA GLU A 174 -4.47 -11.64 19.93
C GLU A 174 -4.33 -10.18 19.45
N GLN A 175 -3.12 -9.62 19.50
CA GLN A 175 -2.84 -8.29 18.98
C GLN A 175 -3.13 -8.17 17.47
N VAL A 176 -2.81 -9.21 16.69
CA VAL A 176 -3.16 -9.28 15.24
C VAL A 176 -4.66 -9.28 15.07
N LYS A 177 -5.39 -10.07 15.87
CA LYS A 177 -6.85 -10.14 15.83
C LYS A 177 -7.51 -8.81 16.18
N ILE A 178 -6.97 -8.07 17.16
CA ILE A 178 -7.44 -6.73 17.51
C ILE A 178 -7.23 -5.77 16.33
N MET A 179 -6.03 -5.72 15.75
CA MET A 179 -5.72 -4.87 14.60
C MET A 179 -6.60 -5.15 13.38
N VAL A 180 -6.88 -6.44 13.10
CA VAL A 180 -7.81 -6.87 12.06
C VAL A 180 -9.23 -6.35 12.30
N LYS A 181 -9.71 -6.39 13.55
CA LYS A 181 -11.03 -5.83 13.92
C LYS A 181 -11.08 -4.32 13.70
N GLU A 182 -10.02 -3.58 14.04
CA GLU A 182 -9.97 -2.13 13.85
C GLU A 182 -9.98 -1.73 12.37
N LEU A 183 -9.20 -2.42 11.52
CA LEU A 183 -9.26 -2.21 10.06
C LEU A 183 -10.64 -2.54 9.48
N ARG A 184 -11.31 -3.58 9.99
CA ARG A 184 -12.68 -3.91 9.59
C ARG A 184 -13.70 -2.86 10.03
N LYS A 185 -13.52 -2.28 11.22
CA LYS A 185 -14.33 -1.18 11.71
C LYS A 185 -14.17 0.03 10.77
N LEU A 186 -12.93 0.43 10.47
CA LEU A 186 -12.61 1.48 9.51
C LEU A 186 -13.30 1.26 8.15
N GLU A 187 -13.18 0.06 7.59
CA GLU A 187 -13.77 -0.24 6.29
C GLU A 187 -15.29 -0.08 6.30
N LYS A 188 -15.94 -0.59 7.35
CA LYS A 188 -17.40 -0.60 7.47
C LYS A 188 -17.97 0.79 7.78
N SER A 189 -17.39 1.51 8.73
CA SER A 189 -17.95 2.77 9.24
C SER A 189 -17.51 4.00 8.46
N VAL A 190 -16.36 3.95 7.77
CA VAL A 190 -15.80 5.11 7.09
C VAL A 190 -15.59 4.85 5.60
N ARG A 191 -14.73 3.90 5.24
CA ARG A 191 -14.33 3.70 3.83
C ARG A 191 -15.52 3.40 2.94
N ASN A 192 -16.38 2.45 3.33
CA ASN A 192 -17.54 2.06 2.52
C ASN A 192 -18.48 3.24 2.27
N PRO A 193 -18.95 3.97 3.30
CA PRO A 193 -19.70 5.20 3.08
C PRO A 193 -18.98 6.21 2.19
N LEU A 194 -17.68 6.47 2.41
CA LEU A 194 -16.92 7.48 1.68
C LEU A 194 -16.65 7.12 0.21
N ALA A 195 -16.69 5.83 -0.13
CA ALA A 195 -16.61 5.34 -1.51
C ALA A 195 -17.94 5.44 -2.27
N HIS A 196 -19.07 5.47 -1.57
CA HIS A 196 -20.42 5.51 -2.18
C HIS A 196 -21.12 6.86 -2.06
N LEU A 197 -20.65 7.75 -1.18
CA LEU A 197 -21.26 9.04 -0.89
C LEU A 197 -20.28 10.19 -1.14
N ILE A 198 -20.81 11.31 -1.62
CA ILE A 198 -20.09 12.59 -1.70
C ILE A 198 -20.47 13.38 -0.45
N LYS A 199 -19.57 13.41 0.54
CA LYS A 199 -19.73 14.19 1.78
C LYS A 199 -18.42 14.85 2.17
N HIS A 200 -18.51 15.92 2.96
CA HIS A 200 -17.34 16.46 3.67
C HIS A 200 -16.74 15.38 4.56
N PHE A 201 -15.41 15.31 4.61
CA PHE A 201 -14.68 14.37 5.44
C PHE A 201 -13.24 14.85 5.66
N ASP A 202 -12.76 14.73 6.89
CA ASP A 202 -11.42 15.13 7.32
C ASP A 202 -10.94 14.24 8.49
N GLU A 203 -9.81 14.60 9.09
CA GLU A 203 -9.22 13.88 10.22
C GLU A 203 -10.09 13.91 11.48
N GLU A 204 -10.82 15.02 11.72
CA GLU A 204 -11.71 15.16 12.87
C GLU A 204 -12.92 14.23 12.75
N GLU A 205 -13.54 14.17 11.56
CA GLU A 205 -14.65 13.26 11.27
C GLU A 205 -14.22 11.78 11.32
N LEU A 206 -12.98 11.48 10.91
CA LEU A 206 -12.40 10.14 11.07
C LEU A 206 -12.28 9.76 12.55
N HIS A 207 -11.69 10.63 13.36
CA HIS A 207 -11.49 10.40 14.78
C HIS A 207 -12.83 10.32 15.53
N SER A 208 -13.81 11.17 15.20
CA SER A 208 -15.15 11.14 15.81
C SER A 208 -15.87 9.81 15.53
N THR A 209 -15.70 9.26 14.32
CA THR A 209 -16.37 8.01 13.90
C THR A 209 -15.68 6.76 14.45
N THR A 210 -14.34 6.76 14.50
CA THR A 210 -13.56 5.55 14.78
C THR A 210 -12.91 5.53 16.15
N GLY A 211 -12.63 6.72 16.72
CA GLY A 211 -11.82 6.92 17.92
C GLY A 211 -10.31 7.01 17.65
N PHE A 212 -9.87 7.00 16.38
CA PHE A 212 -8.46 6.94 16.00
C PHE A 212 -8.14 7.86 14.82
N SER A 213 -6.86 8.20 14.67
CA SER A 213 -6.34 8.98 13.55
C SER A 213 -6.08 8.12 12.31
N SER A 214 -5.92 8.75 11.16
CA SER A 214 -5.48 8.11 9.91
C SER A 214 -4.09 7.51 10.04
N GLN A 215 -3.19 8.19 10.77
CA GLN A 215 -1.85 7.70 11.09
C GLN A 215 -1.88 6.38 11.86
N PHE A 216 -2.78 6.24 12.84
CA PHE A 216 -2.95 4.98 13.58
C PHE A 216 -3.34 3.82 12.64
N PHE A 217 -4.22 4.05 11.68
CA PHE A 217 -4.58 3.01 10.70
C PHE A 217 -3.43 2.68 9.74
N MET A 218 -2.61 3.67 9.37
CA MET A 218 -1.39 3.43 8.59
C MET A 218 -0.40 2.55 9.36
N GLU A 219 -0.19 2.83 10.65
CA GLU A 219 0.66 2.02 11.53
C GLU A 219 0.16 0.58 11.64
N ILE A 220 -1.16 0.38 11.79
CA ILE A 220 -1.73 -0.97 11.78
C ILE A 220 -1.44 -1.71 10.47
N LEU A 221 -1.62 -1.05 9.31
CA LEU A 221 -1.34 -1.65 8.01
C LEU A 221 0.14 -2.08 7.91
N ILE A 222 1.06 -1.22 8.35
CA ILE A 222 2.50 -1.51 8.35
C ILE A 222 2.82 -2.67 9.29
N LEU A 223 2.33 -2.64 10.53
CA LEU A 223 2.59 -3.69 11.52
C LEU A 223 2.10 -5.07 11.05
N LEU A 224 0.89 -5.13 10.51
CA LEU A 224 0.35 -6.37 9.96
C LEU A 224 1.10 -6.83 8.71
N ALA A 225 1.48 -5.92 7.81
CA ALA A 225 2.28 -6.28 6.64
C ALA A 225 3.65 -6.85 7.05
N LYS A 226 4.33 -6.21 8.01
CA LYS A 226 5.60 -6.69 8.59
C LYS A 226 5.46 -8.07 9.24
N ALA A 227 4.35 -8.33 9.94
CA ALA A 227 4.06 -9.65 10.49
C ALA A 227 3.97 -10.74 9.40
N THR A 228 3.73 -10.36 8.14
CA THR A 228 3.70 -11.25 6.97
C THR A 228 4.98 -11.23 6.11
N GLY A 229 6.08 -10.69 6.65
CA GLY A 229 7.40 -10.68 6.00
C GLY A 229 7.65 -9.50 5.05
N ILE A 230 6.76 -8.49 5.01
CA ILE A 230 7.01 -7.27 4.24
C ILE A 230 8.01 -6.38 4.97
N THR A 231 9.03 -5.90 4.26
CA THR A 231 10.02 -4.95 4.76
C THR A 231 9.47 -3.55 4.59
N TYR A 232 9.42 -2.79 5.69
CA TYR A 232 8.99 -1.40 5.70
C TYR A 232 9.81 -0.63 6.74
N ASP A 233 10.41 0.49 6.32
CA ASP A 233 11.17 1.37 7.21
C ASP A 233 10.26 2.45 7.79
N GLU A 234 9.98 2.35 9.09
CA GLU A 234 9.13 3.28 9.83
C GLU A 234 9.87 4.56 10.25
N GLU A 235 11.21 4.53 10.33
CA GLU A 235 12.01 5.66 10.75
C GLU A 235 12.38 6.55 9.56
N GLN A 236 12.75 5.93 8.44
CA GLN A 236 13.15 6.62 7.23
C GLN A 236 12.21 6.29 6.07
N PHE A 237 11.16 7.09 5.94
CA PHE A 237 10.20 6.95 4.85
C PHE A 237 10.91 6.91 3.48
N TYR A 238 10.64 5.86 2.71
CA TYR A 238 11.37 5.54 1.49
C TYR A 238 11.42 6.71 0.50
N PHE A 239 10.28 7.38 0.26
CA PHE A 239 10.23 8.54 -0.64
C PHE A 239 11.01 9.75 -0.12
N ASP A 240 11.12 9.94 1.20
CA ASP A 240 11.97 11.00 1.75
C ASP A 240 13.45 10.72 1.48
N ARG A 241 13.87 9.45 1.56
CA ARG A 241 15.24 9.02 1.19
C ARG A 241 15.51 9.24 -0.30
N VAL A 242 14.57 8.88 -1.17
CA VAL A 242 14.68 9.14 -2.61
C VAL A 242 14.77 10.65 -2.88
N ASN A 243 13.98 11.46 -2.18
CA ASN A 243 14.00 12.91 -2.34
C ASN A 243 15.37 13.51 -1.98
N GLN A 244 16.07 12.96 -0.99
CA GLN A 244 17.44 13.37 -0.67
C GLN A 244 18.41 13.04 -1.81
N VAL A 245 18.31 11.86 -2.41
CA VAL A 245 19.10 11.47 -3.59
C VAL A 245 18.82 12.41 -4.76
N ILE A 246 17.55 12.69 -5.05
CA ILE A 246 17.14 13.61 -6.12
C ILE A 246 17.75 15.00 -5.91
N LYS A 247 17.70 15.55 -4.68
CA LYS A 247 18.32 16.85 -4.35
C LYS A 247 19.83 16.86 -4.60
N ILE A 248 20.52 15.74 -4.40
CA ILE A 248 21.95 15.63 -4.72
C ILE A 248 22.18 15.64 -6.24
N LEU A 249 21.36 14.94 -7.02
CA LEU A 249 21.48 14.85 -8.48
C LEU A 249 21.06 16.13 -9.21
N ILE A 250 20.19 16.94 -8.60
CA ILE A 250 19.75 18.23 -9.16
C ILE A 250 20.84 19.30 -9.02
N ASN A 251 21.65 19.24 -7.96
CA ASN A 251 22.63 20.29 -7.65
C ASN A 251 23.87 20.20 -8.55
#